data_AF-A0A147BLX6-F1
#
_entry.id   AF-A0A147BLX6-F1
#
_cell.length_a   1.000
_cell.length_b   1.000
_cell.length_c   1.000
_cell.angle_alpha   90.00
_cell.angle_beta   90.00
_cell.angle_gamma   90.00
#
_symmetry.space_group_name_H-M   'P 1'
#
loop_
_entity.id
_entity.type
_entity.pdbx_description
1 polymer ?
#
loop_
_entity_poly.entity_id
_entity_poly.type
_entity_poly.pdbx_seq_one_letter_code
_entity_poly.pdbx_strand_id
1 'polypeptide(L)'
;YLGHGIFVPNHKFLAAKKNAPTDSRFCGLLLRQLYTHDQMINRSVTGQPSRRNLKKGAAKRKPLTPAKVEAVKVGLSDYIKGRRTAVADGERLDKLKTILSNFFSEKNRPEREPRKPKAGADTLPVDNPAV
;
A
#
# COMPACT_ATOMS: atom_id res chain seq x y z
N TYR A 1 22.55 3.29 5.82
CA TYR A 1 22.14 4.70 5.74
C TYR A 1 21.28 4.88 4.50
N LEU A 2 20.14 5.57 4.58
CA LEU A 2 19.22 5.76 3.44
C LEU A 2 19.11 7.23 2.99
N GLY A 3 19.98 8.12 3.49
CA GLY A 3 19.90 9.55 3.23
C GLY A 3 19.12 10.33 4.28
N HIS A 4 19.30 11.66 4.32
CA HIS A 4 18.56 12.61 5.20
C HIS A 4 18.55 12.24 6.70
N GLY A 5 19.63 11.65 7.22
CA GLY A 5 19.67 11.19 8.62
C GLY A 5 18.77 9.99 8.93
N ILE A 6 18.24 9.31 7.91
CA ILE A 6 17.37 8.15 8.06
C ILE A 6 18.20 6.86 8.07
N PHE A 7 18.03 6.09 9.12
CA PHE A 7 18.70 4.81 9.33
C PHE A 7 17.67 3.70 9.48
N VAL A 8 17.95 2.58 8.83
CA VAL A 8 17.21 1.32 9.01
C VAL A 8 18.23 0.28 9.46
N PRO A 9 17.95 -0.50 10.52
CA PRO A 9 18.85 -1.56 10.96
C PRO A 9 19.12 -2.55 9.83
N ASN A 10 20.40 -2.90 9.64
CA ASN A 10 20.82 -3.69 8.48
C ASN A 10 20.11 -5.05 8.39
N HIS A 11 19.93 -5.73 9.53
CA HIS A 11 19.22 -7.01 9.58
C HIS A 11 17.78 -6.91 9.06
N LYS A 12 17.05 -5.83 9.40
CA LYS A 12 15.67 -5.61 8.91
C LYS A 12 15.65 -5.28 7.42
N PHE A 13 16.62 -4.51 6.97
CA PHE A 13 16.77 -4.17 5.56
C PHE A 13 17.04 -5.43 4.72
N LEU A 14 18.01 -6.27 5.12
CA LEU A 14 18.31 -7.53 4.47
C LEU A 14 17.13 -8.50 4.50
N ALA A 15 16.41 -8.60 5.63
CA ALA A 15 15.19 -9.38 5.73
C ALA A 15 14.11 -8.90 4.75
N ALA A 16 13.94 -7.57 4.61
CA ALA A 16 13.02 -7.00 3.63
C ALA A 16 13.44 -7.32 2.19
N LYS A 17 14.74 -7.26 1.86
CA LYS A 17 15.25 -7.67 0.54
C LYS A 17 14.97 -9.14 0.25
N LYS A 18 15.19 -10.03 1.22
CA LYS A 18 15.01 -11.48 1.06
C LYS A 18 13.55 -11.87 0.92
N ASN A 19 12.67 -11.28 1.72
CA ASN A 19 11.27 -11.69 1.83
C ASN A 19 10.34 -10.98 0.82
N ALA A 20 10.83 -9.97 0.09
CA ALA A 20 10.04 -9.27 -0.91
C ALA A 20 10.14 -9.96 -2.28
N PRO A 21 9.03 -10.46 -2.83
CA PRO A 21 9.00 -10.95 -4.21
C PRO A 21 8.88 -9.80 -5.23
N THR A 22 8.30 -8.67 -4.83
CA THR A 22 7.99 -7.53 -5.72
C THR A 22 8.40 -6.20 -5.11
N ASP A 23 8.57 -5.19 -5.97
CA ASP A 23 8.93 -3.82 -5.58
C ASP A 23 7.92 -3.23 -4.61
N SER A 24 6.64 -3.47 -4.86
CA SER A 24 5.54 -3.04 -4.00
C SER A 24 5.64 -3.65 -2.60
N ARG A 25 6.00 -4.94 -2.50
CA ARG A 25 6.20 -5.60 -1.21
C ARG A 25 7.43 -5.09 -0.50
N PHE A 26 8.54 -4.90 -1.22
CA PHE A 26 9.75 -4.33 -0.64
C PHE A 26 9.50 -2.92 -0.09
N CYS A 27 8.90 -2.02 -0.88
CA CYS A 27 8.59 -0.66 -0.45
C CYS A 27 7.65 -0.64 0.75
N GLY A 28 6.65 -1.53 0.79
CA GLY A 28 5.75 -1.67 1.94
C GLY A 28 6.45 -2.15 3.21
N LEU A 29 7.40 -3.09 3.10
CA LEU A 29 8.21 -3.55 4.24
C LEU A 29 9.14 -2.45 4.74
N LEU A 30 9.77 -1.71 3.82
CA LEU A 30 10.66 -0.61 4.15
C LEU A 30 9.92 0.56 4.82
N LEU A 31 8.74 0.92 4.31
CA LEU A 31 7.86 1.93 4.93
C LEU A 31 7.51 1.62 6.38
N ARG A 32 7.27 0.34 6.70
CA ARG A 32 6.98 -0.11 8.08
C ARG A 32 8.19 0.02 9.01
N GLN A 33 9.41 0.18 8.48
CA GLN A 33 10.59 0.51 9.28
C GLN A 33 10.75 2.01 9.48
N LEU A 34 10.22 2.83 8.56
CA LEU A 34 10.34 4.29 8.58
C LEU A 34 9.21 4.98 9.34
N TYR A 35 8.06 4.33 9.46
CA TYR A 35 6.88 4.85 10.15
C TYR A 35 6.32 3.80 11.11
N THR A 36 5.85 4.27 12.27
CA THR A 36 5.04 3.43 13.16
C THR A 36 3.67 3.16 12.53
N HIS A 37 2.95 2.16 13.06
CA HIS A 37 1.61 1.83 12.58
C HIS A 37 0.68 3.04 12.61
N ASP A 38 0.62 3.72 13.76
CA ASP A 38 -0.24 4.90 13.96
C ASP A 38 0.15 6.07 13.06
N GLN A 39 1.45 6.23 12.79
CA GLN A 39 1.90 7.25 11.87
C GLN A 39 1.49 6.96 10.42
N MET A 40 1.27 5.71 10.04
CA MET A 40 0.83 5.37 8.68
C MET A 40 -0.68 5.56 8.47
N ILE A 41 -1.47 5.45 9.54
CA ILE A 41 -2.92 5.68 9.50
C ILE A 41 -3.17 7.15 9.12
N ASN A 42 -4.16 7.38 8.26
CA ASN A 42 -4.54 8.72 7.79
C ASN A 42 -3.41 9.50 7.11
N ARG A 43 -2.39 8.81 6.55
CA ARG A 43 -1.41 9.40 5.64
C ARG A 43 -1.71 9.13 4.17
N SER A 44 -1.26 10.04 3.30
CA SER A 44 -1.20 9.83 1.85
C SER A 44 0.07 10.46 1.28
N VAL A 45 0.39 10.16 0.02
CA VAL A 45 1.61 10.67 -0.62
C VAL A 45 1.62 12.20 -0.67
N THR A 46 0.51 12.81 -1.05
CA THR A 46 0.39 14.28 -1.23
C THR A 46 -0.42 14.98 -0.14
N GLY A 47 -1.06 14.23 0.77
CA GLY A 47 -2.01 14.74 1.76
C GLY A 47 -3.39 15.14 1.17
N GLN A 48 -3.50 15.23 -0.15
CA GLN A 48 -4.73 15.67 -0.81
C GLN A 48 -5.77 14.55 -0.88
N PRO A 49 -7.06 14.86 -0.64
CA PRO A 49 -8.14 13.91 -0.86
C PRO A 49 -8.31 13.66 -2.37
N SER A 50 -8.73 12.45 -2.72
CA SER A 50 -9.03 12.13 -4.13
C SER A 50 -10.18 12.99 -4.63
N ARG A 51 -9.99 13.68 -5.76
CA ARG A 51 -11.00 14.56 -6.37
C ARG A 51 -12.34 13.85 -6.57
N ARG A 52 -12.31 12.57 -6.95
CA ARG A 52 -13.50 11.74 -7.17
C ARG A 52 -14.31 11.50 -5.88
N ASN A 53 -13.65 11.53 -4.72
CA ASN A 53 -14.27 11.24 -3.43
C ASN A 53 -14.54 12.49 -2.58
N LEU A 54 -14.19 13.69 -3.07
CA LEU A 54 -14.53 14.95 -2.39
C LEU A 54 -16.03 15.06 -2.10
N LYS A 55 -16.88 14.71 -3.08
CA LYS A 55 -18.35 14.68 -2.92
C LYS A 55 -18.85 13.63 -1.91
N LYS A 56 -18.00 12.68 -1.51
CA LYS A 56 -18.29 11.62 -0.53
C LYS A 56 -17.68 11.92 0.85
N GLY A 57 -17.29 13.18 1.11
CA GLY A 57 -16.72 13.59 2.40
C GLY A 57 -15.27 13.16 2.61
N ALA A 58 -14.47 12.96 1.55
CA ALA A 58 -13.08 12.57 1.69
C ALA A 58 -12.26 13.62 2.48
N ALA A 59 -11.72 13.21 3.63
CA ALA A 59 -10.89 14.04 4.48
C ALA A 59 -9.45 14.21 3.95
N LYS A 60 -8.86 15.37 4.24
CA LYS A 60 -7.41 15.60 4.03
C LYS A 60 -6.60 14.64 4.91
N ARG A 61 -5.48 14.17 4.40
CA ARG A 61 -4.57 13.24 5.07
C ARG A 61 -3.23 13.89 5.33
N LYS A 62 -2.47 13.37 6.29
CA LYS A 62 -1.10 13.85 6.53
C LYS A 62 -0.20 13.42 5.35
N PRO A 63 0.56 14.33 4.71
CA PRO A 63 1.45 13.95 3.63
C PRO A 63 2.62 13.08 4.14
N LEU A 64 3.26 12.36 3.22
CA LEU A 64 4.55 11.75 3.49
C LEU A 64 5.63 12.83 3.55
N THR A 65 6.58 12.66 4.46
CA THR A 65 7.75 13.54 4.51
C THR A 65 8.62 13.26 3.28
N PRO A 66 9.00 14.27 2.49
CA PRO A 66 9.84 14.09 1.30
C PRO A 66 11.12 13.30 1.57
N ALA A 67 11.79 13.59 2.70
CA ALA A 67 12.99 12.87 3.13
C ALA A 67 12.77 11.35 3.27
N LYS A 68 11.61 10.92 3.78
CA LYS A 68 11.28 9.50 3.91
C LYS A 68 10.92 8.86 2.56
N VAL A 69 10.36 9.63 1.62
CA VAL A 69 10.12 9.15 0.25
C VAL A 69 11.45 8.92 -0.47
N GLU A 70 12.39 9.85 -0.35
CA GLU A 70 13.74 9.68 -0.89
C GLU A 70 14.47 8.51 -0.25
N ALA A 71 14.33 8.31 1.07
CA ALA A 71 14.91 7.13 1.73
C ALA A 71 14.37 5.80 1.18
N VAL A 72 13.07 5.73 0.85
CA VAL A 72 12.49 4.55 0.19
C VAL A 72 13.04 4.41 -1.23
N LYS A 73 13.24 5.51 -1.98
CA LYS A 73 13.84 5.49 -3.32
C LYS A 73 15.27 4.95 -3.30
N VAL A 74 16.10 5.41 -2.37
CA VAL A 74 17.47 4.91 -2.16
C VAL A 74 17.45 3.43 -1.82
N GLY A 75 16.59 3.02 -0.89
CA GLY A 75 16.43 1.61 -0.54
C GLY A 75 15.95 0.74 -1.71
N LEU A 76 15.04 1.24 -2.55
CA LEU A 76 14.55 0.55 -3.73
C LEU A 76 15.64 0.42 -4.78
N SER A 77 16.45 1.46 -5.01
CA SER A 77 17.61 1.40 -5.90
C SER A 77 18.58 0.29 -5.46
N ASP A 78 18.87 0.19 -4.16
CA ASP A 78 19.72 -0.87 -3.63
C ASP A 78 19.09 -2.27 -3.72
N TYR A 79 17.76 -2.37 -3.62
CA TYR A 79 17.01 -3.61 -3.84
C TYR A 79 17.02 -4.08 -5.30
N ILE A 80 17.00 -3.14 -6.23
CA ILE A 80 17.04 -3.42 -7.67
C ILE A 80 18.45 -3.88 -8.08
N LYS A 81 19.50 -3.29 -7.49
CA LYS A 81 20.90 -3.70 -7.72
C LYS A 81 21.07 -5.19 -7.46
N GLY A 82 21.43 -5.92 -8.51
CA GLY A 82 21.66 -7.37 -8.48
C GLY A 82 20.45 -8.24 -8.85
N ARG A 83 19.28 -7.65 -9.16
CA ARG A 83 18.12 -8.38 -9.67
C ARG A 83 17.94 -8.12 -11.15
N ARG A 84 18.11 -9.16 -11.98
CA ARG A 84 17.77 -9.09 -13.41
C ARG A 84 16.27 -9.22 -13.57
N THR A 85 15.62 -8.15 -14.00
CA THR A 85 14.20 -8.12 -14.35
C THR A 85 14.05 -7.68 -15.80
N ALA A 86 12.95 -8.06 -16.44
CA ALA A 86 12.63 -7.60 -17.80
C ALA A 86 12.38 -6.08 -17.88
N VAL A 87 11.97 -5.47 -16.76
CA VAL A 87 11.71 -4.04 -16.64
C VAL A 87 13.00 -3.32 -16.28
N ALA A 88 13.28 -2.21 -16.95
CA ALA A 88 14.44 -1.36 -16.69
C ALA A 88 14.39 -0.74 -15.29
N ASP A 89 15.55 -0.56 -14.67
CA ASP A 89 15.68 -0.04 -13.30
C ASP A 89 15.05 1.34 -13.12
N GLY A 90 15.19 2.22 -14.11
CA GLY A 90 14.59 3.56 -14.10
C GLY A 90 13.06 3.50 -14.02
N GLU A 91 12.43 2.64 -14.83
CA GLU A 91 10.97 2.50 -14.85
C GLU A 91 10.44 1.95 -13.51
N ARG A 92 11.22 1.07 -12.85
CA ARG A 92 10.87 0.56 -11.51
C ARG A 92 10.94 1.68 -10.46
N LEU A 93 11.91 2.57 -10.55
CA LEU A 93 12.03 3.73 -9.66
C LEU A 93 10.91 4.76 -9.92
N ASP A 94 10.50 4.98 -11.17
CA ASP A 94 9.41 5.90 -11.50
C ASP A 94 8.06 5.42 -10.96
N LYS A 95 7.87 4.10 -10.90
CA LYS A 95 6.68 3.47 -10.29
C LYS A 95 6.59 3.66 -8.78
N LEU A 96 7.64 4.16 -8.11
CA LEU A 96 7.65 4.33 -6.64
C LEU A 96 6.46 5.14 -6.14
N LYS A 97 6.16 6.29 -6.73
CA LYS A 97 5.04 7.15 -6.27
C LYS A 97 3.70 6.42 -6.37
N THR A 98 3.51 5.66 -7.44
CA THR A 98 2.31 4.83 -7.66
C THR A 98 2.22 3.70 -6.63
N ILE A 99 3.34 3.00 -6.37
CA ILE A 99 3.43 1.96 -5.35
C ILE A 99 3.03 2.51 -3.97
N LEU A 100 3.61 3.65 -3.58
CA LEU A 100 3.31 4.30 -2.30
C LEU A 100 1.83 4.71 -2.23
N SER A 101 1.31 5.33 -3.29
CA SER A 101 -0.10 5.75 -3.37
C SER A 101 -1.06 4.58 -3.20
N ASN A 102 -0.80 3.46 -3.88
CA ASN A 102 -1.61 2.25 -3.77
C ASN A 102 -1.51 1.64 -2.38
N PHE A 103 -0.32 1.58 -1.79
CA PHE A 103 -0.12 1.07 -0.44
C PHE A 103 -0.93 1.85 0.62
N PHE A 104 -0.87 3.19 0.58
CA PHE A 104 -1.64 4.02 1.51
C PHE A 104 -3.15 4.02 1.20
N SER A 105 -3.54 3.83 -0.05
CA SER A 105 -4.95 3.67 -0.40
C SER A 105 -5.53 2.38 0.20
N GLU A 106 -4.81 1.26 0.11
CA GLU A 106 -5.23 -0.01 0.68
C GLU A 106 -5.22 0.04 2.21
N LYS A 107 -4.19 0.65 2.83
CA LYS A 107 -4.09 0.78 4.28
C LYS A 107 -5.18 1.63 4.91
N ASN A 108 -5.65 2.64 4.21
CA ASN A 108 -6.72 3.52 4.68
C ASN A 108 -8.09 3.16 4.07
N ARG A 109 -8.22 1.96 3.49
CA ARG A 109 -9.51 1.48 3.03
C ARG A 109 -10.36 1.22 4.29
N PRO A 110 -11.59 1.74 4.38
CA PRO A 110 -12.47 1.35 5.47
C PRO A 110 -12.60 -0.17 5.46
N GLU A 111 -12.64 -0.78 6.64
CA GLU A 111 -12.91 -2.20 6.77
C GLU A 111 -14.16 -2.49 5.95
N ARG A 112 -14.03 -3.42 4.97
CA ARG A 112 -15.18 -3.79 4.16
C ARG A 112 -16.19 -4.35 5.12
N GLU A 113 -17.34 -3.69 5.27
CA GLU A 113 -18.47 -4.32 5.95
C GLU A 113 -18.64 -5.73 5.35
N PRO A 114 -18.80 -6.76 6.18
CA PRO A 114 -19.07 -8.10 5.68
C PRO A 114 -20.23 -7.97 4.71
N ARG A 115 -20.05 -8.52 3.50
CA ARG A 115 -21.10 -8.47 2.47
C ARG A 115 -22.38 -8.97 3.14
N LYS A 116 -23.40 -8.11 3.26
CA LYS A 116 -24.72 -8.55 3.72
C LYS A 116 -25.10 -9.76 2.85
N PRO A 117 -25.49 -10.91 3.44
CA PRO A 117 -25.99 -12.01 2.64
C PRO A 117 -27.12 -11.47 1.75
N LYS A 118 -27.13 -11.87 0.47
CA LYS A 118 -28.21 -11.52 -0.44
C LYS A 118 -29.51 -11.99 0.20
N ALA A 119 -30.35 -11.05 0.63
CA ALA A 119 -31.74 -11.35 0.96
C ALA A 119 -32.39 -11.84 -0.34
N GLY A 120 -32.78 -13.12 -0.39
CA GLY A 120 -33.43 -13.71 -1.56
C GLY A 120 -33.01 -15.13 -1.93
N ALA A 121 -32.34 -15.89 -1.05
CA ALA A 121 -32.28 -17.34 -1.17
C ALA A 121 -33.06 -17.93 0.00
N ASP A 122 -34.38 -17.94 -0.12
CA ASP A 122 -35.28 -18.96 0.44
C ASP A 122 -36.72 -18.56 0.12
N THR A 123 -37.29 -19.22 -0.90
CA THR A 123 -38.61 -19.85 -0.90
C THR A 123 -38.85 -20.37 -2.32
N LEU A 124 -38.52 -21.65 -2.56
CA LEU A 124 -39.18 -22.40 -3.63
C LEU A 124 -40.63 -22.65 -3.15
N PRO A 125 -41.66 -22.31 -3.93
CA PRO A 125 -43.03 -22.67 -3.59
C PRO A 125 -43.17 -24.19 -3.72
N VAL A 126 -43.57 -24.85 -2.63
CA VAL A 126 -44.04 -26.24 -2.67
C VAL A 126 -45.53 -26.20 -2.99
N ASP A 127 -45.84 -26.08 -4.28
CA ASP A 127 -47.12 -26.48 -4.88
C ASP A 127 -46.73 -27.65 -5.80
N ASN A 128 -47.35 -28.82 -5.86
CA ASN A 128 -48.76 -29.24 -5.74
C ASN A 128 -48.75 -30.80 -5.99
N PRO A 129 -49.88 -31.51 -6.20
CA PRO A 129 -51.22 -31.44 -5.62
C PRO A 129 -51.65 -32.80 -5.01
N ALA A 130 -52.84 -32.81 -4.40
CA ALA A 130 -53.55 -34.00 -3.93
C ALA A 130 -53.97 -34.95 -5.07
N VAL A 131 -53.81 -36.26 -4.85
CA VAL A 131 -54.78 -37.37 -5.12
C VAL A 131 -54.48 -38.51 -4.14
#